data_AF-A0A1D3K6M8-F1
#
_entry.id   AF-A0A1D3K6M8-F1
#
_cell.length_a   1.000
_cell.length_b   1.000
_cell.length_c   1.000
_cell.angle_alpha   90.00
_cell.angle_beta   90.00
_cell.angle_gamma   90.00
#
_symmetry.space_group_name_H-M   'P 1'
#
loop_
_entity.id
_entity.type
_entity.pdbx_description
1 polymer ?
#
loop_
_entity_poly.entity_id
_entity_poly.type
_entity_poly.pdbx_seq_one_letter_code
_entity_poly.pdbx_strand_id
1 'polypeptide(L)'
;MRHTLLPYYAPFLRMSQVEHARTLMTADGKGLMLKLGVNASRIGFASRVRLCPECIAQDQAQRGVAYWHRVHMLPGVLVCPHHGTSLRILDPRWSSRSSRQLNLPSDENVQAHTVLLDTPLRCMPPLHEIALRSLQVIESEVNALSAEAVRYTLLQRATQLNLASDNHRLHLHMLAQHMADFFAALPREWEFSILGDVRAGTPASWVTKLLRTPITSHHPLKYILLAGALGIEMVSLLHGQCPVKQAVACDPKAHIRLLARLSPVMPSKGLDCSSAAVWKHALEGADAKKIAAVLGVSSAYVYRHIRNVPGGQDAWREARFHIELCARRAAFEADYRCYKAHACRGYAWLYRHDRQWLSESTANPSPHRTPRLNSTEMFAALDARLAGEVRQCADTLYALAGKPVRISRTRIGRELHVLSRFEKQLCKLPLCAAMLEKVCEPIEGFHDRRLRWARRQLFSEGKPISRSSLYRVASIRPPL
;
A
#
# COMPACT_ATOMS: atom_id res chain seq x y z
N MET A 1 -5.37 -10.89 2.13
CA MET A 1 -4.76 -9.71 2.82
C MET A 1 -3.25 -9.83 3.06
N ARG A 2 -2.69 -11.05 3.10
CA ARG A 2 -1.24 -11.30 3.33
C ARG A 2 -0.29 -10.52 2.42
N HIS A 3 -0.66 -10.26 1.16
CA HIS A 3 0.18 -9.53 0.19
C HIS A 3 -0.13 -8.02 0.13
N THR A 4 -0.66 -7.45 1.21
CA THR A 4 -0.95 -6.01 1.32
C THR A 4 -0.08 -5.38 2.42
N LEU A 5 -0.22 -4.07 2.64
CA LEU A 5 0.41 -3.39 3.77
C LEU A 5 -0.41 -3.52 5.07
N LEU A 6 -1.61 -4.09 5.05
CA LEU A 6 -2.44 -4.25 6.27
C LEU A 6 -1.70 -4.97 7.42
N PRO A 7 -0.91 -6.04 7.20
CA PRO A 7 -0.14 -6.68 8.26
C PRO A 7 0.84 -5.76 8.99
N TYR A 8 1.30 -4.66 8.36
CA TYR A 8 2.13 -3.67 9.04
C TYR A 8 1.35 -2.84 10.06
N TYR A 9 0.06 -2.59 9.79
CA TYR A 9 -0.82 -1.81 10.67
C TYR A 9 -1.52 -2.68 11.71
N ALA A 10 -1.88 -3.91 11.33
CA ALA A 10 -2.74 -4.78 12.10
C ALA A 10 -2.32 -5.02 13.56
N PRO A 11 -1.03 -5.16 13.92
CA PRO A 11 -0.62 -5.35 15.31
C PRO A 11 -1.04 -4.21 16.23
N PHE A 12 -1.14 -2.98 15.74
CA PHE A 12 -1.39 -1.78 16.56
C PHE A 12 -2.81 -1.22 16.41
N LEU A 13 -3.72 -2.01 15.82
CA LEU A 13 -5.13 -1.70 15.67
C LEU A 13 -5.98 -2.59 16.58
N ARG A 14 -7.20 -2.20 16.91
CA ARG A 14 -8.18 -3.11 17.55
C ARG A 14 -8.67 -4.13 16.53
N MET A 15 -9.10 -5.31 16.97
CA MET A 15 -9.65 -6.35 16.08
C MET A 15 -10.78 -5.82 15.19
N SER A 16 -11.71 -5.05 15.76
CA SER A 16 -12.78 -4.39 15.01
C SER A 16 -12.29 -3.43 13.92
N GLN A 17 -11.17 -2.74 14.15
CA GLN A 17 -10.54 -1.88 13.14
C GLN A 17 -9.88 -2.71 12.04
N VAL A 18 -9.26 -3.84 12.39
CA VAL A 18 -8.67 -4.77 11.41
C VAL A 18 -9.75 -5.38 10.53
N GLU A 19 -10.83 -5.90 11.11
CA GLU A 19 -11.97 -6.46 10.39
C GLU A 19 -12.62 -5.43 9.47
N HIS A 20 -12.88 -4.22 9.98
CA HIS A 20 -13.44 -3.15 9.18
C HIS A 20 -12.50 -2.73 8.03
N ALA A 21 -11.19 -2.69 8.27
CA ALA A 21 -10.21 -2.44 7.21
C ALA A 21 -10.26 -3.54 6.13
N ARG A 22 -10.40 -4.82 6.53
CA ARG A 22 -10.55 -5.94 5.57
C ARG A 22 -11.80 -5.77 4.71
N THR A 23 -12.92 -5.40 5.31
CA THR A 23 -14.18 -5.14 4.59
C THR A 23 -14.05 -3.99 3.60
N LEU A 24 -13.42 -2.89 4.00
CA LEU A 24 -13.19 -1.76 3.09
C LEU A 24 -12.27 -2.12 1.93
N MET A 25 -11.26 -2.96 2.17
CA MET A 25 -10.33 -3.43 1.13
C MET A 25 -10.98 -4.37 0.11
N THR A 26 -12.07 -5.05 0.47
CA THR A 26 -12.87 -5.85 -0.47
C THR A 26 -13.91 -5.03 -1.23
N ALA A 27 -14.15 -3.79 -0.83
CA ALA A 27 -15.05 -2.84 -1.47
C ALA A 27 -14.27 -1.81 -2.31
N ASP A 28 -14.68 -0.54 -2.32
CA ASP A 28 -14.02 0.53 -3.08
C ASP A 28 -12.85 1.21 -2.32
N GLY A 29 -12.51 0.74 -1.13
CA GLY A 29 -11.42 1.25 -0.30
C GLY A 29 -11.60 2.67 0.24
N LYS A 30 -12.77 3.30 0.04
CA LYS A 30 -13.00 4.68 0.50
C LYS A 30 -12.89 4.76 2.02
N GLY A 31 -12.16 5.76 2.50
CA GLY A 31 -11.98 6.00 3.94
C GLY A 31 -11.00 5.06 4.65
N LEU A 32 -10.41 4.07 3.96
CA LEU A 32 -9.49 3.11 4.56
C LEU A 32 -8.30 3.79 5.26
N MET A 33 -7.64 4.74 4.58
CA MET A 33 -6.50 5.48 5.15
C MET A 33 -6.86 6.32 6.39
N LEU A 34 -8.09 6.83 6.45
CA LEU A 34 -8.60 7.55 7.61
C LEU A 34 -8.79 6.59 8.79
N LYS A 35 -9.39 5.42 8.53
CA LYS A 35 -9.66 4.39 9.55
C LYS A 35 -8.41 3.71 10.08
N LEU A 36 -7.38 3.54 9.25
CA LEU A 36 -6.06 3.06 9.64
C LEU A 36 -5.23 4.13 10.39
N GLY A 37 -5.76 5.35 10.61
CA GLY A 37 -5.07 6.41 11.32
C GLY A 37 -3.85 7.00 10.58
N VAL A 38 -3.71 6.69 9.28
CA VAL A 38 -2.59 7.16 8.43
C VAL A 38 -2.62 8.69 8.32
N ASN A 39 -3.80 9.25 8.03
CA ASN A 39 -3.97 10.70 7.88
C ASN A 39 -3.75 11.46 9.20
N ALA A 40 -4.28 10.94 10.31
CA ALA A 40 -4.16 11.56 11.63
C ALA A 40 -2.70 11.56 12.14
N SER A 41 -1.87 10.65 11.63
CA SER A 41 -0.49 10.49 12.09
C SER A 41 0.50 11.50 11.51
N ARG A 42 0.07 12.34 10.55
CA ARG A 42 0.90 13.31 9.80
C ARG A 42 2.06 12.69 9.02
N ILE A 43 2.04 11.36 8.85
CA ILE A 43 2.98 10.56 8.03
C ILE A 43 2.36 10.34 6.62
N GLY A 44 1.28 11.06 6.27
CA GLY A 44 0.58 10.90 4.99
C GLY A 44 1.47 11.28 3.80
N PHE A 45 1.50 10.43 2.76
CA PHE A 45 2.40 10.43 1.57
C PHE A 45 3.81 9.83 1.75
N ALA A 46 4.09 9.20 2.91
CA ALA A 46 5.37 8.53 3.21
C ALA A 46 5.66 7.24 2.41
N SER A 47 4.61 6.51 2.03
CA SER A 47 4.74 5.26 1.27
C SER A 47 5.07 5.58 -0.18
N ARG A 48 6.36 5.74 -0.44
CA ARG A 48 6.92 5.81 -1.79
C ARG A 48 7.27 4.41 -2.25
N VAL A 49 7.17 4.20 -3.55
CA VAL A 49 7.66 2.97 -4.17
C VAL A 49 9.18 3.05 -4.18
N ARG A 50 9.82 2.14 -3.44
CA ARG A 50 11.27 2.03 -3.35
C ARG A 50 11.73 0.64 -3.78
N LEU A 51 12.98 0.53 -4.21
CA LEU A 51 13.58 -0.74 -4.62
C LEU A 51 15.05 -0.82 -4.21
N CYS A 52 15.52 -2.05 -4.02
CA CYS A 52 16.91 -2.38 -3.79
C CYS A 52 17.46 -3.08 -5.04
N PRO A 53 18.53 -2.58 -5.68
CA PRO A 53 19.15 -3.25 -6.83
C PRO A 53 19.61 -4.68 -6.51
N GLU A 54 20.10 -4.93 -5.30
CA GLU A 54 20.54 -6.26 -4.88
C GLU A 54 19.36 -7.21 -4.69
N CYS A 55 18.23 -6.77 -4.12
CA CYS A 55 17.01 -7.57 -4.09
C CYS A 55 16.52 -7.91 -5.50
N ILE A 56 16.63 -6.98 -6.45
CA ILE A 56 16.24 -7.22 -7.84
C ILE A 56 17.11 -8.32 -8.45
N ALA A 57 18.43 -8.22 -8.32
CA ALA A 57 19.36 -9.21 -8.83
C ALA A 57 19.13 -10.58 -8.17
N GLN A 58 18.92 -10.60 -6.85
CA GLN A 58 18.64 -11.81 -6.08
C GLN A 58 17.32 -12.46 -6.51
N ASP A 59 16.25 -11.69 -6.68
CA ASP A 59 14.96 -12.21 -7.13
C ASP A 59 15.02 -12.75 -8.56
N GLN A 60 15.72 -12.07 -9.46
CA GLN A 60 15.95 -12.56 -10.83
C GLN A 60 16.72 -13.88 -10.83
N ALA A 61 17.76 -14.00 -10.00
CA ALA A 61 18.54 -15.22 -9.88
C ALA A 61 17.75 -16.39 -9.26
N GLN A 62 16.94 -16.12 -8.24
CA GLN A 62 16.27 -17.17 -7.46
C GLN A 62 14.88 -17.54 -8.01
N ARG A 63 14.17 -16.58 -8.61
CA ARG A 63 12.74 -16.71 -8.99
C ARG A 63 12.50 -16.39 -10.46
N GLY A 64 13.53 -15.99 -11.20
CA GLY A 64 13.45 -15.62 -12.62
C GLY A 64 12.84 -14.24 -12.87
N VAL A 65 12.28 -13.58 -11.85
CA VAL A 65 11.66 -12.26 -11.98
C VAL A 65 11.71 -11.48 -10.67
N ALA A 66 12.07 -10.19 -10.75
CA ALA A 66 12.02 -9.28 -9.62
C ALA A 66 10.59 -8.82 -9.34
N TYR A 67 10.26 -8.64 -8.06
CA TYR A 67 8.95 -8.16 -7.63
C TYR A 67 9.06 -7.06 -6.58
N TRP A 68 7.98 -6.32 -6.42
CA TRP A 68 7.92 -5.24 -5.45
C TRP A 68 7.88 -5.78 -4.01
N HIS A 69 8.97 -5.57 -3.27
CA HIS A 69 9.03 -5.92 -1.84
C HIS A 69 8.20 -4.94 -1.01
N ARG A 70 7.23 -5.47 -0.26
CA ARG A 70 6.32 -4.66 0.59
C ARG A 70 7.07 -3.83 1.63
N VAL A 71 8.13 -4.39 2.21
CA VAL A 71 8.94 -3.73 3.24
C VAL A 71 9.58 -2.43 2.74
N HIS A 72 9.99 -2.37 1.46
CA HIS A 72 10.57 -1.17 0.86
C HIS A 72 9.55 -0.01 0.74
N MET A 73 8.26 -0.32 0.75
CA MET A 73 7.17 0.68 0.66
C MET A 73 6.76 1.25 2.02
N LEU A 74 7.33 0.75 3.12
CA LEU A 74 6.95 1.15 4.45
C LEU A 74 7.50 2.55 4.79
N PRO A 75 6.76 3.35 5.56
CA PRO A 75 7.25 4.63 6.07
C PRO A 75 8.49 4.44 6.93
N GLY A 76 9.48 5.34 6.79
CA GLY A 76 10.77 5.25 7.51
C GLY A 76 11.76 4.21 6.98
N VAL A 77 11.37 3.34 6.04
CA VAL A 77 12.29 2.38 5.41
C VAL A 77 13.00 3.04 4.24
N LEU A 78 14.21 3.54 4.50
CA LEU A 78 15.09 4.18 3.52
C LEU A 78 16.27 3.29 3.11
N VAL A 79 16.60 2.30 3.93
CA VAL A 79 17.66 1.30 3.74
C VAL A 79 17.03 -0.07 3.57
N CYS A 80 17.59 -0.91 2.71
CA CYS A 80 17.12 -2.27 2.52
C CYS A 80 17.35 -3.11 3.79
N PRO A 81 16.32 -3.78 4.35
CA PRO A 81 16.52 -4.64 5.52
C PRO A 81 17.37 -5.87 5.21
N HIS A 82 17.41 -6.33 3.95
CA HIS A 82 18.14 -7.52 3.53
C HIS A 82 19.62 -7.25 3.24
N HIS A 83 19.93 -6.11 2.61
CA HIS A 83 21.27 -5.80 2.11
C HIS A 83 21.97 -4.63 2.81
N GLY A 84 21.25 -3.86 3.63
CA GLY A 84 21.84 -2.70 4.33
C GLY A 84 22.20 -1.53 3.40
N THR A 85 21.78 -1.56 2.13
CA THR A 85 22.07 -0.50 1.14
C THR A 85 20.93 0.49 0.99
N SER A 86 21.27 1.72 0.60
CA SER A 86 20.30 2.80 0.36
C SER A 86 19.33 2.41 -0.74
N LEU A 87 18.03 2.54 -0.48
CA LEU A 87 17.01 2.21 -1.47
C LEU A 87 16.96 3.28 -2.58
N ARG A 88 16.56 2.88 -3.78
CA ARG A 88 16.22 3.82 -4.85
C ARG A 88 14.73 4.14 -4.78
N ILE A 89 14.38 5.41 -4.94
CA ILE A 89 12.99 5.88 -4.98
C ILE A 89 12.54 6.03 -6.42
N LEU A 90 11.37 5.47 -6.74
CA LEU A 90 10.69 5.72 -7.99
C LEU A 90 10.04 7.12 -8.00
N ASP A 91 10.21 7.88 -9.07
CA ASP A 91 9.56 9.18 -9.24
C ASP A 91 8.03 9.04 -9.07
N PRO A 92 7.42 9.70 -8.06
CA PRO A 92 5.98 9.64 -7.84
C PRO A 92 5.16 10.19 -9.02
N ARG A 93 5.70 11.14 -9.78
CA ARG A 93 5.02 11.71 -10.96
C ARG A 93 4.92 10.67 -12.06
N TRP A 94 6.00 9.93 -12.30
CA TRP A 94 6.01 8.82 -13.24
C TRP A 94 5.08 7.70 -12.75
N SER A 95 5.23 7.26 -11.50
CA SER A 95 4.41 6.20 -10.90
C SER A 95 2.91 6.49 -10.99
N SER A 96 2.49 7.75 -10.79
CA SER A 96 1.09 8.14 -10.93
C SER A 96 0.58 8.11 -12.38
N ARG A 97 1.45 8.35 -13.37
CA ARG A 97 1.08 8.30 -14.80
C ARG A 97 1.05 6.87 -15.33
N SER A 98 1.95 6.03 -14.83
CA SER A 98 2.09 4.62 -15.20
C SER A 98 1.25 3.68 -14.33
N SER A 99 0.42 4.21 -13.43
CA SER A 99 -0.31 3.42 -12.42
C SER A 99 -1.28 2.37 -12.97
N ARG A 100 -1.63 2.45 -14.26
CA ARG A 100 -2.51 1.50 -14.96
C ARG A 100 -1.73 0.40 -15.70
N GLN A 101 -0.40 0.46 -15.68
CA GLN A 101 0.49 -0.52 -16.28
C GLN A 101 1.12 -1.37 -15.17
N LEU A 102 1.31 -2.65 -15.46
CA LEU A 102 2.07 -3.53 -14.57
C LEU A 102 3.54 -3.37 -14.91
N ASN A 103 4.23 -2.54 -14.14
CA ASN A 103 5.67 -2.34 -14.23
C ASN A 103 6.35 -3.16 -13.12
N LEU A 104 7.38 -3.91 -13.47
CA LEU A 104 8.22 -4.65 -12.54
C LEU A 104 9.42 -3.81 -12.11
N PRO A 105 10.00 -4.06 -10.91
CA PRO A 105 11.15 -3.32 -10.44
C PRO A 105 12.33 -3.34 -11.41
N SER A 106 12.54 -4.46 -12.12
CA SER A 106 13.64 -4.64 -13.07
C SER A 106 13.44 -3.99 -14.43
N ASP A 107 12.24 -3.48 -14.74
CA ASP A 107 11.96 -2.92 -16.06
C ASP A 107 12.83 -1.68 -16.32
N GLU A 108 13.38 -1.55 -17.53
CA GLU A 108 14.23 -0.42 -17.92
C GLU A 108 13.54 0.92 -17.67
N ASN A 109 12.25 1.02 -18.00
CA ASN A 109 11.46 2.22 -17.74
C ASN A 109 11.34 2.56 -16.25
N VAL A 110 11.28 1.55 -15.36
CA VAL A 110 11.27 1.79 -13.92
C VAL A 110 12.65 2.22 -13.45
N GLN A 111 13.70 1.52 -13.87
CA GLN A 111 15.09 1.83 -13.51
C GLN A 111 15.49 3.24 -13.93
N ALA A 112 15.10 3.67 -15.13
CA ALA A 112 15.34 5.01 -15.66
C ALA A 112 14.67 6.14 -14.85
N HIS A 113 13.59 5.83 -14.11
CA HIS A 113 12.86 6.80 -13.30
C HIS A 113 13.12 6.64 -11.79
N THR A 114 14.21 5.95 -11.42
CA THR A 114 14.58 5.76 -10.02
C THR A 114 15.82 6.56 -9.65
N VAL A 115 15.72 7.32 -8.56
CA VAL A 115 16.80 8.13 -8.01
C VAL A 115 17.31 7.47 -6.74
N LEU A 116 18.62 7.42 -6.55
CA LEU A 116 19.22 6.93 -5.33
C LEU A 116 18.85 7.85 -4.16
N LEU A 117 18.45 7.28 -3.03
CA LEU A 117 18.36 8.03 -1.78
C LEU A 117 19.75 8.39 -1.30
N ASP A 118 20.09 9.67 -1.33
CA ASP A 118 21.27 10.16 -0.67
C ASP A 118 21.06 10.10 0.84
N THR A 119 21.57 9.04 1.45
CA THR A 119 21.49 8.78 2.89
C THR A 119 22.89 8.90 3.45
N PRO A 120 23.15 9.84 4.39
CA PRO A 120 24.47 9.96 4.97
C PRO A 120 24.91 8.67 5.65
N LEU A 121 26.17 8.25 5.44
CA LEU A 121 26.70 6.98 5.97
C LEU A 121 26.47 6.81 7.48
N ARG A 122 26.58 7.89 8.25
CA ARG A 122 26.31 7.90 9.71
C ARG A 122 24.89 7.45 10.07
N CYS A 123 23.92 7.70 9.20
CA CYS A 123 22.52 7.37 9.41
C CYS A 123 22.18 5.95 8.95
N MET A 124 23.08 5.27 8.22
CA MET A 124 22.81 3.96 7.65
C MET A 124 22.52 2.88 8.72
N PRO A 125 23.32 2.72 9.79
CA PRO A 125 23.03 1.71 10.81
C PRO A 125 21.66 1.88 11.51
N PRO A 126 21.28 3.07 12.04
CA PRO A 126 19.98 3.23 12.69
C PRO A 126 18.80 3.12 11.69
N LEU A 127 18.99 3.50 10.42
CA LEU A 127 17.97 3.31 9.39
C LEU A 127 17.80 1.85 8.99
N HIS A 128 18.89 1.08 8.94
CA HIS A 128 18.83 -0.37 8.71
C HIS A 128 18.09 -1.07 9.85
N GLU A 129 18.36 -0.68 11.09
CA GLU A 129 17.66 -1.21 12.26
C GLU A 129 16.14 -0.90 12.22
N ILE A 130 15.75 0.31 11.83
CA ILE A 130 14.33 0.66 11.60
C ILE A 130 13.72 -0.21 10.49
N ALA A 131 14.47 -0.51 9.43
CA ALA A 131 14.02 -1.36 8.34
C ALA A 131 13.82 -2.82 8.79
N LEU A 132 14.74 -3.38 9.58
CA LEU A 132 14.64 -4.72 10.15
C LEU A 132 13.42 -4.84 11.07
N ARG A 133 13.20 -3.87 11.95
CA ARG A 133 12.00 -3.82 12.82
C ARG A 133 10.72 -3.71 12.00
N SER A 134 10.73 -2.92 10.93
CA SER A 134 9.59 -2.80 10.02
C SER A 134 9.30 -4.11 9.28
N LEU A 135 10.34 -4.86 8.89
CA LEU A 135 10.23 -6.19 8.30
C LEU A 135 9.60 -7.18 9.30
N GLN A 136 10.09 -7.22 10.53
CA GLN A 136 9.55 -8.07 11.59
C GLN A 136 8.05 -7.82 11.82
N VAL A 137 7.62 -6.55 11.85
CA VAL A 137 6.20 -6.20 12.01
C VAL A 137 5.36 -6.71 10.83
N ILE A 138 5.74 -6.41 9.57
CA ILE A 138 4.93 -6.78 8.40
C ILE A 138 4.89 -8.29 8.13
N GLU A 139 5.90 -9.04 8.58
CA GLU A 139 5.98 -10.50 8.43
C GLU A 139 5.41 -11.28 9.62
N SER A 140 5.18 -10.65 10.77
CA SER A 140 4.69 -11.33 11.98
C SER A 140 3.31 -11.97 11.85
N GLU A 141 2.49 -11.51 10.91
CA GLU A 141 1.07 -11.90 10.73
C GLU A 141 0.18 -11.69 11.99
N VAL A 142 0.71 -11.01 13.02
CA VAL A 142 0.00 -10.64 14.25
C VAL A 142 -1.10 -9.63 13.94
N ASN A 143 -2.26 -9.82 14.56
CA ASN A 143 -3.37 -8.88 14.48
C ASN A 143 -3.76 -8.46 15.89
N ALA A 144 -3.96 -7.15 16.07
CA ALA A 144 -4.49 -6.53 17.27
C ALA A 144 -3.87 -6.96 18.60
N LEU A 145 -2.63 -6.54 18.83
CA LEU A 145 -2.01 -6.64 20.13
C LEU A 145 -2.83 -5.91 21.19
N SER A 146 -2.76 -6.41 22.43
CA SER A 146 -3.28 -5.67 23.57
C SER A 146 -2.52 -4.34 23.70
N ALA A 147 -3.23 -3.23 23.51
CA ALA A 147 -2.65 -1.89 23.65
C ALA A 147 -2.09 -1.67 25.06
N GLU A 148 -2.68 -2.33 26.07
CA GLU A 148 -2.20 -2.30 27.44
C GLU A 148 -0.89 -3.08 27.61
N ALA A 149 -0.76 -4.26 26.99
CA ALA A 149 0.47 -5.05 27.03
C ALA A 149 1.63 -4.35 26.30
N VAL A 150 1.35 -3.76 25.13
CA VAL A 150 2.32 -2.94 24.38
C VAL A 150 2.77 -1.75 25.23
N ARG A 151 1.83 -1.01 25.82
CA ARG A 151 2.13 0.11 26.71
C ARG A 151 2.94 -0.33 27.92
N TYR A 152 2.58 -1.44 28.57
CA TYR A 152 3.28 -1.96 29.74
C TYR A 152 4.74 -2.24 29.42
N THR A 153 5.01 -2.92 28.30
CA THR A 153 6.37 -3.22 27.83
C THR A 153 7.18 -1.95 27.58
N LEU A 154 6.57 -0.95 26.92
CA LEU A 154 7.21 0.35 26.67
C LEU A 154 7.50 1.11 27.99
N LEU A 155 6.55 1.14 28.92
CA LEU A 155 6.68 1.80 30.21
C LEU A 155 7.74 1.13 31.09
N GLN A 156 7.76 -0.20 31.15
CA GLN A 156 8.75 -0.95 31.93
C GLN A 156 10.17 -0.58 31.51
N ARG A 157 10.41 -0.52 30.19
CA ARG A 157 11.70 -0.13 29.62
C ARG A 157 12.01 1.35 29.83
N ALA A 158 11.00 2.22 29.77
CA ALA A 158 11.16 3.64 30.12
C ALA A 158 11.55 3.82 31.61
N THR A 159 10.97 3.05 32.53
CA THR A 159 11.34 3.07 33.96
C THR A 159 12.77 2.58 34.18
N GLN A 160 13.19 1.48 33.52
CA GLN A 160 14.56 0.98 33.60
C GLN A 160 15.61 1.97 33.08
N LEU A 161 15.23 2.85 32.15
CA LEU A 161 16.07 3.92 31.62
C LEU A 161 15.95 5.24 32.42
N ASN A 162 15.28 5.24 33.59
CA ASN A 162 15.02 6.43 34.42
C ASN A 162 14.21 7.54 33.73
N LEU A 163 13.49 7.20 32.65
CA LEU A 163 12.61 8.12 31.90
C LEU A 163 11.19 8.17 32.50
N ALA A 164 10.88 7.26 33.42
CA ALA A 164 9.66 7.23 34.21
C ALA A 164 9.96 6.71 35.63
N SER A 165 9.15 7.10 36.60
CA SER A 165 9.21 6.55 37.97
C SER A 165 8.61 5.14 38.03
N ASP A 166 8.81 4.44 39.14
CA ASP A 166 8.15 3.16 39.43
C ASP A 166 6.63 3.27 39.43
N ASN A 167 6.09 4.42 39.89
CA ASN A 167 4.66 4.75 39.80
C ASN A 167 4.20 5.18 38.38
N HIS A 168 4.98 4.89 37.34
CA HIS A 168 4.73 5.21 35.93
C HIS A 168 4.54 6.70 35.59
N ARG A 169 5.07 7.61 36.43
CA ARG A 169 5.08 9.05 36.14
C ARG A 169 6.24 9.36 35.21
N LEU A 170 5.95 9.96 34.05
CA LEU A 170 6.97 10.27 33.04
C LEU A 170 7.84 11.46 33.45
N HIS A 171 9.16 11.31 33.33
CA HIS A 171 10.13 12.40 33.46
C HIS A 171 10.26 13.11 32.11
N LEU A 172 9.37 14.06 31.84
CA LEU A 172 9.22 14.66 30.51
C LEU A 172 10.51 15.26 29.95
N HIS A 173 11.31 15.93 30.79
CA HIS A 173 12.59 16.51 30.35
C HIS A 173 13.60 15.44 29.92
N MET A 174 13.81 14.41 30.76
CA MET A 174 14.70 13.28 30.44
C MET A 174 14.24 12.53 29.20
N LEU A 175 12.92 12.31 29.08
CA LEU A 175 12.33 11.68 27.91
C LEU A 175 12.49 12.52 26.63
N ALA A 176 12.41 13.85 26.73
CA ALA A 176 12.66 14.75 25.61
C ALA A 176 14.11 14.66 25.15
N GLN A 177 15.06 14.71 26.09
CA GLN A 177 16.49 14.60 25.79
C GLN A 177 16.82 13.25 25.15
N HIS A 178 16.36 12.15 25.76
CA HIS A 178 16.58 10.80 25.25
C HIS A 178 16.06 10.63 23.82
N MET A 179 14.86 11.15 23.53
CA MET A 179 14.32 11.12 22.18
C MET A 179 15.10 12.02 21.22
N ALA A 180 15.56 13.20 21.66
CA ALA A 180 16.38 14.10 20.85
C ALA A 180 17.71 13.42 20.45
N ASP A 181 18.37 12.75 21.38
CA ASP A 181 19.61 12.00 21.13
C ASP A 181 19.38 10.85 20.14
N PHE A 182 18.28 10.11 20.30
CA PHE A 182 17.89 9.08 19.34
C PHE A 182 17.65 9.65 17.93
N PHE A 183 16.93 10.77 17.81
CA PHE A 183 16.67 11.41 16.51
C PHE A 183 17.90 12.10 15.91
N ALA A 184 18.92 12.45 16.71
CA ALA A 184 20.16 13.03 16.21
C ALA A 184 20.94 12.07 15.29
N ALA A 185 20.78 10.76 15.49
CA ALA A 185 21.36 9.72 14.62
C ALA A 185 20.58 9.51 13.31
N LEU A 186 19.37 10.08 13.19
CA LEU A 186 18.48 9.94 12.04
C LEU A 186 18.55 11.16 11.11
N PRO A 187 18.17 11.03 9.82
CA PRO A 187 18.17 12.16 8.91
C PRO A 187 17.09 13.19 9.29
N ARG A 188 17.37 14.48 9.07
CA ARG A 188 16.43 15.60 9.34
C ARG A 188 15.38 15.78 8.24
N GLU A 189 15.12 14.72 7.48
CA GLU A 189 14.23 14.69 6.34
C GLU A 189 13.17 13.61 6.54
N TRP A 190 12.31 13.39 5.53
CA TRP A 190 11.33 12.30 5.52
C TRP A 190 10.38 12.35 6.72
N GLU A 191 9.89 11.20 7.16
CA GLU A 191 9.00 11.10 8.31
C GLU A 191 9.69 11.51 9.62
N PHE A 192 11.02 11.41 9.69
CA PHE A 192 11.80 11.70 10.89
C PHE A 192 11.77 13.20 11.24
N SER A 193 11.77 14.08 10.24
CA SER A 193 11.62 15.54 10.43
C SER A 193 10.33 15.90 11.19
N ILE A 194 9.24 15.15 10.95
CA ILE A 194 7.93 15.39 11.57
C ILE A 194 7.86 14.71 12.94
N LEU A 195 8.48 13.53 13.06
CA LEU A 195 8.39 12.70 14.27
C LEU A 195 9.36 13.12 15.37
N GLY A 196 10.48 13.73 15.00
CA GLY A 196 11.53 14.23 15.90
C GLY A 196 11.37 15.71 16.31
N ASP A 197 10.24 16.37 15.99
CA ASP A 197 9.98 17.76 16.42
C ASP A 197 9.87 17.85 17.95
N VAL A 198 10.93 18.34 18.60
CA VAL A 198 11.00 18.62 20.04
C VAL A 198 10.75 20.11 20.26
N ARG A 199 9.70 20.44 21.03
CA ARG A 199 9.35 21.84 21.33
C ARG A 199 9.60 22.14 22.79
N ALA A 200 10.42 23.17 23.06
CA ALA A 200 10.63 23.73 24.39
C ALA A 200 10.96 22.69 25.48
N GLY A 201 11.85 21.73 25.18
CA GLY A 201 12.28 20.70 26.14
C GLY A 201 11.21 19.66 26.51
N THR A 202 10.10 19.60 25.74
CA THR A 202 9.06 18.59 25.91
C THR A 202 9.09 17.57 24.76
N PRO A 203 8.87 16.27 25.05
CA PRO A 203 8.90 15.24 24.03
C PRO A 203 7.69 15.37 23.10
N ALA A 204 7.83 14.92 21.85
CA ALA A 204 6.75 14.94 20.89
C ALA A 204 5.48 14.27 21.46
N SER A 205 4.31 14.88 21.26
CA SER A 205 3.06 14.43 21.89
C SER A 205 2.68 12.97 21.62
N TRP A 206 3.19 12.38 20.53
CA TRP A 206 2.93 10.97 20.22
C TRP A 206 3.71 10.03 21.16
N VAL A 207 4.90 10.42 21.63
CA VAL A 207 5.72 9.65 22.56
C VAL A 207 4.98 9.50 23.89
N THR A 208 4.49 10.61 24.44
CA THR A 208 3.75 10.59 25.71
C THR A 208 2.42 9.86 25.59
N LYS A 209 1.74 9.92 24.43
CA LYS A 209 0.50 9.17 24.20
C LYS A 209 0.71 7.66 24.15
N LEU A 210 1.85 7.17 23.64
CA LEU A 210 2.17 5.74 23.63
C LEU A 210 2.52 5.18 25.01
N LEU A 211 3.09 6.02 25.88
CA LEU A 211 3.43 5.64 27.26
C LEU A 211 2.28 5.86 28.25
N ARG A 212 1.28 6.66 27.89
CA ARG A 212 0.05 6.87 28.69
C ARG A 212 -1.07 5.93 28.23
N THR A 213 -2.20 5.99 28.93
CA THR A 213 -3.39 5.17 28.64
C THR A 213 -3.76 5.24 27.16
N PRO A 214 -3.90 4.08 26.47
CA PRO A 214 -4.06 4.03 25.02
C PRO A 214 -5.49 4.40 24.61
N ILE A 215 -5.72 5.66 24.28
CA ILE A 215 -7.04 6.17 23.85
C ILE A 215 -7.18 6.14 22.32
N THR A 216 -6.08 6.37 21.59
CA THR A 216 -6.07 6.55 20.14
C THR A 216 -5.09 5.61 19.45
N SER A 217 -5.43 5.12 18.25
CA SER A 217 -4.50 4.37 17.40
C SER A 217 -3.40 5.26 16.85
N HIS A 218 -2.19 4.72 16.76
CA HIS A 218 -1.01 5.42 16.22
C HIS A 218 -0.40 4.64 15.05
N HIS A 219 0.33 5.35 14.19
CA HIS A 219 1.03 4.73 13.07
C HIS A 219 2.13 3.75 13.55
N PRO A 220 2.30 2.58 12.91
CA PRO A 220 3.28 1.56 13.34
C PRO A 220 4.72 2.08 13.47
N LEU A 221 5.17 2.95 12.55
CA LEU A 221 6.48 3.61 12.64
C LEU A 221 6.73 4.29 14.00
N LYS A 222 5.70 4.83 14.67
CA LYS A 222 5.86 5.44 16.01
C LYS A 222 6.21 4.40 17.08
N TYR A 223 5.57 3.23 17.03
CA TYR A 223 5.91 2.12 17.92
C TYR A 223 7.32 1.60 17.63
N ILE A 224 7.69 1.50 16.35
CA ILE A 224 9.04 1.07 15.92
C ILE A 224 10.12 2.02 16.43
N LEU A 225 9.93 3.33 16.27
CA LEU A 225 10.90 4.32 16.73
C LEU A 225 11.01 4.37 18.24
N LEU A 226 9.88 4.33 18.97
CA LEU A 226 9.92 4.34 20.43
C LEU A 226 10.53 3.05 21.00
N ALA A 227 10.20 1.89 20.42
CA ALA A 227 10.82 0.62 20.81
C ALA A 227 12.33 0.63 20.54
N GLY A 228 12.77 1.16 19.39
CA GLY A 228 14.19 1.35 19.08
C GLY A 228 14.88 2.28 20.07
N ALA A 229 14.28 3.44 20.37
CA ALA A 229 14.82 4.40 21.33
C ALA A 229 14.92 3.81 22.75
N LEU A 230 13.98 2.96 23.16
CA LEU A 230 13.98 2.30 24.47
C LEU A 230 14.79 0.98 24.50
N GLY A 231 15.44 0.61 23.38
CA GLY A 231 16.21 -0.63 23.26
C GLY A 231 15.37 -1.88 23.51
N ILE A 232 14.16 -1.94 22.94
CA ILE A 232 13.23 -3.06 23.06
C ILE A 232 13.28 -3.88 21.79
N GLU A 233 13.53 -5.18 21.87
CA GLU A 233 13.43 -6.06 20.72
C GLU A 233 11.99 -6.11 20.18
N MET A 234 11.81 -5.83 18.88
CA MET A 234 10.47 -5.75 18.29
C MET A 234 9.76 -7.11 18.31
N VAL A 235 10.51 -8.21 18.20
CA VAL A 235 9.97 -9.57 18.33
C VAL A 235 9.33 -9.77 19.70
N SER A 236 9.97 -9.30 20.79
CA SER A 236 9.41 -9.38 22.13
C SER A 236 8.12 -8.58 22.28
N LEU A 237 8.06 -7.39 21.64
CA LEU A 237 6.85 -6.56 21.64
C LEU A 237 5.68 -7.22 20.87
N LEU A 238 5.99 -7.96 19.81
CA LEU A 238 4.99 -8.65 18.97
C LEU A 238 4.49 -9.98 19.58
N HIS A 239 5.25 -10.61 20.48
CA HIS A 239 4.96 -11.97 20.99
C HIS A 239 4.63 -12.07 22.49
N GLY A 240 4.60 -10.97 23.26
CA GLY A 240 4.07 -11.02 24.62
C GLY A 240 2.55 -11.24 24.60
N GLN A 241 1.96 -12.39 24.95
CA GLN A 241 2.38 -13.51 25.80
C GLN A 241 2.14 -14.86 25.11
N CYS A 242 3.17 -15.69 24.94
CA CYS A 242 3.02 -17.14 24.80
C CYS A 242 4.26 -17.81 25.43
N PRO A 243 4.10 -18.81 26.32
CA PRO A 243 5.24 -19.48 26.95
C PRO A 243 6.08 -20.18 25.89
N VAL A 244 7.38 -20.00 26.02
CA VAL A 244 8.45 -20.60 25.21
C VAL A 244 8.19 -22.11 25.01
N LYS A 245 8.18 -22.55 23.75
CA LYS A 245 8.66 -23.89 23.37
C LYS A 245 9.70 -23.76 22.27
N GLN A 246 10.76 -24.53 22.45
CA GLN A 246 12.11 -24.34 21.92
C GLN A 246 12.28 -24.49 20.40
N ALA A 247 13.34 -23.83 19.95
CA ALA A 247 14.17 -24.00 18.76
C ALA A 247 14.10 -25.36 18.04
N VAL A 248 14.14 -25.29 16.70
CA VAL A 248 14.82 -26.29 15.88
C VAL A 248 15.71 -25.55 14.89
N ALA A 249 17.02 -25.80 15.00
CA ALA A 249 18.05 -25.32 14.11
C ALA A 249 18.00 -26.06 12.75
N CYS A 250 18.44 -25.42 11.68
CA CYS A 250 19.09 -26.12 10.57
C CYS A 250 20.07 -25.20 9.84
N ASP A 251 21.31 -25.68 9.78
CA ASP A 251 22.47 -25.12 9.09
C ASP A 251 22.40 -25.35 7.56
N PRO A 252 23.30 -24.72 6.76
CA PRO A 252 23.17 -24.53 5.33
C PRO A 252 23.69 -25.70 4.51
N LYS A 253 23.09 -25.97 3.33
CA LYS A 253 23.71 -26.82 2.30
C LYS A 253 23.61 -26.25 0.88
N ALA A 254 24.70 -26.47 0.17
CA ALA A 254 25.12 -25.89 -1.10
C ALA A 254 24.62 -26.66 -2.35
N HIS A 255 24.78 -25.97 -3.50
CA HIS A 255 24.90 -26.44 -4.90
C HIS A 255 23.66 -27.09 -5.57
N ILE A 256 23.34 -26.78 -6.83
CA ILE A 256 23.94 -27.38 -8.05
C ILE A 256 23.61 -26.56 -9.33
N ARG A 257 24.50 -26.71 -10.32
CA ARG A 257 24.65 -26.07 -11.64
C ARG A 257 23.53 -26.30 -12.67
N LEU A 258 23.48 -25.36 -13.62
CA LEU A 258 22.79 -25.32 -14.91
C LEU A 258 23.29 -26.40 -15.91
N LEU A 259 22.40 -26.92 -16.78
CA LEU A 259 22.75 -27.41 -18.13
C LEU A 259 21.52 -27.42 -19.08
N ALA A 260 21.81 -27.39 -20.38
CA ALA A 260 20.99 -26.88 -21.49
C ALA A 260 20.04 -27.88 -22.21
N ARG A 261 19.23 -27.30 -23.11
CA ARG A 261 18.11 -27.83 -23.94
C ARG A 261 18.36 -29.16 -24.68
N LEU A 262 17.36 -30.05 -24.69
CA LEU A 262 17.04 -31.03 -25.76
C LEU A 262 15.53 -31.37 -25.75
N SER A 263 14.92 -31.50 -26.94
CA SER A 263 13.52 -31.92 -27.13
C SER A 263 13.25 -33.34 -26.60
N PRO A 264 12.03 -33.67 -26.12
CA PRO A 264 11.77 -34.97 -25.51
C PRO A 264 11.67 -36.09 -26.57
N VAL A 265 12.63 -37.02 -26.52
CA VAL A 265 12.61 -38.28 -27.25
C VAL A 265 12.08 -39.38 -26.33
N MET A 266 11.18 -40.23 -26.84
CA MET A 266 10.73 -41.46 -26.18
C MET A 266 11.93 -42.33 -25.79
N PRO A 267 12.08 -42.77 -24.53
CA PRO A 267 13.06 -43.81 -24.19
C PRO A 267 12.54 -45.15 -24.71
N SER A 268 12.92 -45.52 -25.93
CA SER A 268 12.36 -46.69 -26.63
C SER A 268 13.05 -48.02 -26.29
N LYS A 269 13.94 -48.08 -25.28
CA LYS A 269 14.60 -49.34 -24.88
C LYS A 269 14.62 -49.51 -23.36
N GLY A 270 13.83 -50.48 -22.87
CA GLY A 270 13.98 -51.06 -21.53
C GLY A 270 12.88 -50.79 -20.49
N LEU A 271 11.75 -50.16 -20.84
CA LEU A 271 10.65 -49.95 -19.88
C LEU A 271 9.76 -51.20 -19.76
N ASP A 272 9.36 -51.54 -18.53
CA ASP A 272 8.31 -52.51 -18.25
C ASP A 272 6.93 -52.01 -18.77
N CYS A 273 5.98 -52.93 -18.98
CA CYS A 273 4.67 -52.61 -19.57
C CYS A 273 3.87 -51.60 -18.73
N SER A 274 4.06 -51.60 -17.41
CA SER A 274 3.40 -50.68 -16.48
C SER A 274 3.97 -49.26 -16.56
N SER A 275 5.28 -49.11 -16.71
CA SER A 275 5.93 -47.81 -16.89
C SER A 275 5.60 -47.22 -18.26
N ALA A 276 5.48 -48.04 -19.31
CA ALA A 276 5.06 -47.57 -20.63
C ALA A 276 3.64 -46.96 -20.62
N ALA A 277 2.71 -47.54 -19.84
CA ALA A 277 1.34 -47.02 -19.71
C ALA A 277 1.29 -45.69 -18.94
N VAL A 278 2.07 -45.55 -17.85
CA VAL A 278 2.24 -44.28 -17.13
C VAL A 278 2.78 -43.19 -18.05
N TRP A 279 3.77 -43.55 -18.87
CA TRP A 279 4.43 -42.65 -19.80
C TRP A 279 3.53 -42.21 -20.95
N LYS A 280 2.70 -43.10 -21.48
CA LYS A 280 1.70 -42.76 -22.50
C LYS A 280 0.78 -41.64 -22.01
N HIS A 281 0.18 -41.79 -20.82
CA HIS A 281 -0.72 -40.76 -20.28
C HIS A 281 0.01 -39.49 -19.83
N ALA A 282 1.26 -39.60 -19.39
CA ALA A 282 2.09 -38.44 -19.08
C ALA A 282 2.34 -37.58 -20.34
N LEU A 283 2.66 -38.20 -21.47
CA LEU A 283 2.85 -37.50 -22.76
C LEU A 283 1.53 -36.98 -23.36
N GLU A 284 0.40 -37.57 -22.99
CA GLU A 284 -0.94 -37.00 -23.23
C GLU A 284 -1.28 -35.83 -22.27
N GLY A 285 -0.33 -35.36 -21.45
CA GLY A 285 -0.47 -34.19 -20.58
C GLY A 285 -1.38 -34.40 -19.38
N ALA A 286 -1.70 -35.65 -19.02
CA ALA A 286 -2.48 -35.94 -17.83
C ALA A 286 -1.67 -35.62 -16.56
N ASP A 287 -2.34 -35.11 -15.53
CA ASP A 287 -1.73 -34.91 -14.22
C ASP A 287 -1.63 -36.23 -13.43
N ALA A 288 -0.78 -36.23 -12.39
CA ALA A 288 -0.49 -37.41 -11.59
C ALA A 288 -1.73 -38.11 -11.00
N LYS A 289 -2.80 -37.36 -10.69
CA LYS A 289 -4.03 -37.91 -10.13
C LYS A 289 -4.87 -38.57 -11.22
N LYS A 290 -4.95 -37.95 -12.39
CA LYS A 290 -5.65 -38.51 -13.55
C LYS A 290 -5.00 -39.81 -14.04
N ILE A 291 -3.68 -39.85 -14.13
CA ILE A 291 -2.92 -41.06 -14.49
C ILE A 291 -3.14 -42.16 -13.45
N ALA A 292 -3.04 -41.82 -12.16
CA ALA A 292 -3.28 -42.73 -11.05
C ALA A 292 -4.68 -43.36 -11.09
N ALA A 293 -5.71 -42.55 -11.36
CA ALA A 293 -7.09 -43.00 -11.46
C ALA A 293 -7.32 -43.96 -12.64
N VAL A 294 -6.77 -43.64 -13.82
CA VAL A 294 -6.94 -44.45 -15.05
C VAL A 294 -6.22 -45.80 -14.92
N LEU A 295 -5.05 -45.82 -14.29
CA LEU A 295 -4.23 -47.04 -14.16
C LEU A 295 -4.51 -47.83 -12.88
N GLY A 296 -5.38 -47.34 -11.99
CA GLY A 296 -5.68 -47.99 -10.71
C GLY A 296 -4.48 -48.03 -9.75
N VAL A 297 -3.58 -47.04 -9.83
CA VAL A 297 -2.33 -46.98 -9.04
C VAL A 297 -2.30 -45.72 -8.17
N SER A 298 -1.36 -45.64 -7.23
CA SER A 298 -1.19 -44.44 -6.41
C SER A 298 -0.46 -43.32 -7.17
N SER A 299 -0.72 -42.05 -6.82
CA SER A 299 0.04 -40.93 -7.42
C SER A 299 1.55 -41.02 -7.13
N ALA A 300 1.94 -41.63 -6.00
CA ALA A 300 3.34 -41.89 -5.68
C ALA A 300 3.99 -42.88 -6.66
N TYR A 301 3.23 -43.87 -7.14
CA TYR A 301 3.67 -44.79 -8.19
C TYR A 301 3.94 -44.04 -9.50
N VAL A 302 3.03 -43.15 -9.92
CA VAL A 302 3.19 -42.31 -11.11
C VAL A 302 4.46 -41.45 -11.05
N TYR A 303 4.68 -40.73 -9.95
CA TYR A 303 5.88 -39.92 -9.79
C TYR A 303 7.18 -40.74 -9.78
N ARG A 304 7.15 -41.94 -9.19
CA ARG A 304 8.32 -42.83 -9.15
C ARG A 304 8.71 -43.30 -10.54
N HIS A 305 7.74 -43.76 -11.34
CA HIS A 305 7.99 -44.24 -12.70
C HIS A 305 8.43 -43.13 -13.66
N ILE A 306 7.93 -41.90 -13.48
CA ILE A 306 8.37 -40.75 -14.29
C ILE A 306 9.77 -40.28 -13.89
N ARG A 307 10.13 -40.36 -12.60
CA ARG A 307 11.47 -39.99 -12.11
C ARG A 307 12.54 -41.03 -12.48
N ASN A 308 12.17 -42.29 -12.58
CA ASN A 308 13.10 -43.37 -12.94
C ASN A 308 13.56 -43.31 -14.41
N VAL A 309 12.90 -42.51 -15.24
CA VAL A 309 13.33 -42.25 -16.62
C VAL A 309 14.21 -40.99 -16.65
N PRO A 310 15.44 -41.06 -17.18
CA PRO A 310 16.29 -39.88 -17.36
C PRO A 310 15.58 -38.80 -18.19
N GLY A 311 15.56 -37.57 -17.69
CA GLY A 311 14.86 -36.44 -18.32
C GLY A 311 13.32 -36.51 -18.25
N GLY A 312 12.78 -37.49 -17.54
CA GLY A 312 11.36 -37.79 -17.60
C GLY A 312 10.45 -36.70 -17.00
N GLN A 313 10.90 -36.07 -15.91
CA GLN A 313 10.13 -34.99 -15.30
C GLN A 313 10.00 -33.77 -16.21
N ASP A 314 11.03 -33.49 -17.01
CA ASP A 314 11.04 -32.35 -17.92
C ASP A 314 10.18 -32.66 -19.16
N ALA A 315 10.30 -33.87 -19.71
CA ALA A 315 9.43 -34.32 -20.81
C ALA A 315 7.94 -34.27 -20.44
N TRP A 316 7.58 -34.70 -19.23
CA TRP A 316 6.19 -34.63 -18.76
C TRP A 316 5.71 -33.19 -18.57
N ARG A 317 6.57 -32.32 -18.04
CA ARG A 317 6.26 -30.89 -17.87
C ARG A 317 6.02 -30.22 -19.22
N GLU A 318 6.85 -30.53 -20.22
CA GLU A 318 6.75 -29.99 -21.58
C GLU A 318 5.45 -30.44 -22.27
N ALA A 319 5.12 -31.74 -22.18
CA ALA A 319 3.87 -32.27 -22.74
C ALA A 319 2.63 -31.59 -22.15
N ARG A 320 2.62 -31.37 -20.83
CA ARG A 320 1.53 -30.65 -20.14
C ARG A 320 1.44 -29.19 -20.58
N PHE A 321 2.58 -28.52 -20.73
CA PHE A 321 2.63 -27.14 -21.19
C PHE A 321 2.09 -27.01 -22.62
N HIS A 322 2.49 -27.91 -23.52
CA HIS A 322 2.05 -27.91 -24.90
C HIS A 322 0.53 -28.15 -25.04
N ILE A 323 -0.03 -29.07 -24.25
CA ILE A 323 -1.48 -29.34 -24.28
C ILE A 323 -2.29 -28.19 -23.69
N GLU A 324 -1.83 -27.58 -22.59
CA GLU A 324 -2.46 -26.37 -22.06
C GLU A 324 -2.40 -25.22 -23.07
N LEU A 325 -1.25 -25.03 -23.74
CA LEU A 325 -1.08 -24.04 -24.80
C LEU A 325 -2.11 -24.20 -25.92
N CYS A 326 -2.26 -25.41 -26.48
CA CYS A 326 -3.24 -25.70 -27.53
C CYS A 326 -4.68 -25.41 -27.07
N ALA A 327 -5.07 -25.84 -25.86
CA ALA A 327 -6.40 -25.61 -25.32
C ALA A 327 -6.70 -24.12 -25.13
N ARG A 328 -5.72 -23.34 -24.67
CA ARG A 328 -5.84 -21.89 -24.46
C ARG A 328 -5.97 -21.14 -25.79
N ARG A 329 -5.20 -21.53 -26.81
CA ARG A 329 -5.30 -20.99 -28.18
C ARG A 329 -6.71 -21.17 -28.75
N ALA A 330 -7.25 -22.39 -28.68
CA ALA A 330 -8.59 -22.70 -29.18
C ALA A 330 -9.70 -21.90 -28.45
N ALA A 331 -9.60 -21.77 -27.12
CA ALA A 331 -10.55 -20.97 -26.34
C ALA A 331 -10.48 -19.47 -26.69
N PHE A 332 -9.27 -18.95 -26.94
CA PHE A 332 -9.06 -17.56 -27.33
C PHE A 332 -9.69 -17.26 -28.69
N GLU A 333 -9.47 -18.11 -29.70
CA GLU A 333 -10.03 -17.93 -31.04
C GLU A 333 -11.56 -17.95 -31.05
N ALA A 334 -12.18 -18.81 -30.24
CA ALA A 334 -13.63 -18.87 -30.10
C ALA A 334 -14.20 -17.57 -29.53
N ASP A 335 -13.57 -17.01 -28.48
CA ASP A 335 -14.03 -15.80 -27.80
C ASP A 335 -13.69 -14.52 -28.59
N TYR A 336 -12.57 -14.51 -29.32
CA TYR A 336 -12.08 -13.31 -30.01
C TYR A 336 -12.99 -12.83 -31.14
N ARG A 337 -13.91 -13.69 -31.60
CA ARG A 337 -14.98 -13.32 -32.53
C ARG A 337 -15.98 -12.32 -31.92
N CYS A 338 -16.19 -12.39 -30.61
CA CYS A 338 -17.25 -11.64 -29.92
C CYS A 338 -16.72 -10.60 -28.92
N TYR A 339 -15.48 -10.76 -28.45
CA TYR A 339 -14.90 -9.95 -27.38
C TYR A 339 -13.61 -9.25 -27.81
N LYS A 340 -13.21 -8.20 -27.07
CA LYS A 340 -11.88 -7.60 -27.24
C LYS A 340 -10.83 -8.64 -26.82
N ALA A 341 -9.67 -8.65 -27.47
CA ALA A 341 -8.59 -9.60 -27.17
C ALA A 341 -8.33 -9.74 -25.65
N HIS A 342 -8.23 -8.63 -24.92
CA HIS A 342 -7.99 -8.65 -23.46
C HIS A 342 -9.14 -9.19 -22.60
N ALA A 343 -10.32 -9.38 -23.18
CA ALA A 343 -11.49 -9.96 -22.55
C ALA A 343 -11.72 -11.44 -22.95
N CYS A 344 -10.97 -11.95 -23.93
CA CYS A 344 -11.06 -13.35 -24.35
C CYS A 344 -10.40 -14.28 -23.32
N ARG A 345 -11.00 -15.45 -23.09
CA ARG A 345 -10.40 -16.45 -22.20
C ARG A 345 -9.06 -16.91 -22.77
N GLY A 346 -8.10 -17.12 -21.88
CA GLY A 346 -6.75 -17.50 -22.28
C GLY A 346 -5.85 -16.33 -22.71
N TYR A 347 -6.36 -15.12 -22.98
CA TYR A 347 -5.55 -13.98 -23.45
C TYR A 347 -4.36 -13.67 -22.53
N ALA A 348 -4.61 -13.53 -21.23
CA ALA A 348 -3.56 -13.18 -20.27
C ALA A 348 -2.50 -14.30 -20.12
N TRP A 349 -2.88 -15.55 -20.41
CA TRP A 349 -1.98 -16.70 -20.36
C TRP A 349 -1.16 -16.77 -21.66
N LEU A 350 -1.81 -16.69 -22.82
CA LEU A 350 -1.16 -16.68 -24.14
C LEU A 350 -0.23 -15.48 -24.31
N TYR A 351 -0.57 -14.31 -23.78
CA TYR A 351 0.31 -13.13 -23.81
C TYR A 351 1.65 -13.37 -23.09
N ARG A 352 1.67 -14.24 -22.07
CA ARG A 352 2.88 -14.53 -21.27
C ARG A 352 3.67 -15.71 -21.82
N HIS A 353 2.96 -16.71 -22.34
CA HIS A 353 3.55 -18.00 -22.70
C HIS A 353 3.72 -18.19 -24.21
N ASP A 354 3.03 -17.38 -25.03
CA ASP A 354 2.96 -17.54 -26.48
C ASP A 354 2.53 -16.22 -27.18
N ARG A 355 3.31 -15.18 -26.91
CA ARG A 355 3.01 -13.81 -27.34
C ARG A 355 3.03 -13.66 -28.86
N GLN A 356 3.93 -14.37 -29.53
CA GLN A 356 4.11 -14.29 -30.97
C GLN A 356 2.82 -14.73 -31.70
N TRP A 357 2.32 -15.92 -31.39
CA TRP A 357 1.05 -16.41 -31.93
C TRP A 357 -0.11 -15.44 -31.61
N LEU A 358 -0.21 -14.94 -30.38
CA LEU A 358 -1.29 -14.01 -30.00
C LEU A 358 -1.24 -12.69 -30.79
N SER A 359 -0.04 -12.18 -31.08
CA SER A 359 0.11 -10.98 -31.90
C SER A 359 -0.29 -11.22 -33.36
N GLU A 360 0.08 -12.37 -33.93
CA GLU A 360 -0.30 -12.78 -35.28
C GLU A 360 -1.82 -12.96 -35.40
N SER A 361 -2.46 -13.65 -34.44
CA SER A 361 -3.90 -13.88 -34.40
C SER A 361 -4.74 -12.61 -34.17
N THR A 362 -4.15 -11.54 -33.64
CA THR A 362 -4.85 -10.26 -33.38
C THR A 362 -4.58 -9.18 -34.42
N ALA A 363 -3.57 -9.37 -35.28
CA ALA A 363 -3.16 -8.42 -36.30
C ALA A 363 -4.18 -8.25 -37.44
N ASN A 364 -5.03 -9.27 -37.70
CA ASN A 364 -6.13 -9.19 -38.66
C ASN A 364 -7.47 -9.04 -37.93
N PRO A 365 -8.05 -7.83 -37.82
CA PRO A 365 -9.33 -7.63 -37.15
C PRO A 365 -10.45 -8.28 -37.97
N SER A 366 -11.27 -9.10 -37.32
CA SER A 366 -12.49 -9.67 -37.91
C SER A 366 -13.33 -8.56 -38.57
N PRO A 367 -13.91 -8.78 -39.78
CA PRO A 367 -14.66 -7.78 -40.53
C PRO A 367 -15.96 -7.28 -39.85
N HIS A 368 -16.28 -7.73 -38.64
CA HIS A 368 -17.55 -7.50 -37.95
C HIS A 368 -17.51 -6.51 -36.77
N ARG A 369 -16.56 -5.55 -36.72
CA ARG A 369 -16.43 -4.62 -35.58
C ARG A 369 -17.11 -3.25 -35.79
N THR A 370 -17.93 -2.80 -34.83
CA THR A 370 -18.59 -1.47 -34.80
C THR A 370 -17.76 -0.36 -34.09
N PRO A 371 -17.97 0.96 -34.39
CA PRO A 371 -17.10 2.08 -33.96
C PRO A 371 -17.45 2.70 -32.57
N ARG A 372 -16.55 3.50 -31.95
CA ARG A 372 -16.67 4.11 -30.60
C ARG A 372 -16.90 5.65 -30.59
N LEU A 373 -17.48 6.19 -29.49
CA LEU A 373 -17.71 7.63 -29.17
C LEU A 373 -16.47 8.38 -28.60
N ASN A 374 -16.42 9.71 -28.78
CA ASN A 374 -15.23 10.58 -28.59
C ASN A 374 -15.07 11.19 -27.17
N SER A 375 -13.82 11.39 -26.72
CA SER A 375 -13.45 11.88 -25.37
C SER A 375 -13.90 13.31 -25.02
N THR A 376 -14.20 14.14 -26.01
CA THR A 376 -14.62 15.54 -25.81
C THR A 376 -16.03 15.63 -25.24
N GLU A 377 -16.94 14.77 -25.72
CA GLU A 377 -18.34 14.70 -25.29
C GLU A 377 -18.45 14.29 -23.82
N MET A 378 -17.54 13.43 -23.35
CA MET A 378 -17.49 12.98 -21.97
C MET A 378 -17.20 14.13 -20.96
N PHE A 379 -16.33 15.08 -21.31
CA PHE A 379 -16.03 16.22 -20.43
C PHE A 379 -17.16 17.25 -20.43
N ALA A 380 -17.82 17.48 -21.57
CA ALA A 380 -18.96 18.38 -21.66
C ALA A 380 -20.12 17.92 -20.75
N ALA A 381 -20.46 16.63 -20.82
CA ALA A 381 -21.50 16.04 -19.96
C ALA A 381 -21.14 16.12 -18.47
N LEU A 382 -19.86 15.91 -18.13
CA LEU A 382 -19.38 15.98 -16.77
C LEU A 382 -19.40 17.41 -16.20
N ASP A 383 -18.99 18.39 -17.00
CA ASP A 383 -18.93 19.79 -16.60
C ASP A 383 -20.32 20.35 -16.27
N ALA A 384 -21.31 20.06 -17.12
CA ALA A 384 -22.69 20.48 -16.90
C ALA A 384 -23.27 19.92 -15.60
N ARG A 385 -23.08 18.61 -15.34
CA ARG A 385 -23.55 17.97 -14.11
C ARG A 385 -22.88 18.54 -12.87
N LEU A 386 -21.55 18.65 -12.88
CA LEU A 386 -20.79 19.11 -11.73
C LEU A 386 -21.03 20.60 -11.42
N ALA A 387 -21.29 21.43 -12.43
CA ALA A 387 -21.70 22.82 -12.24
C ALA A 387 -23.05 22.94 -11.49
N GLY A 388 -23.99 22.03 -11.76
CA GLY A 388 -25.24 21.91 -11.00
C GLY A 388 -25.02 21.54 -9.54
N GLU A 389 -24.15 20.55 -9.28
CA GLU A 389 -23.76 20.12 -7.92
C GLU A 389 -23.07 21.25 -7.13
N VAL A 390 -22.22 22.06 -7.78
CA VAL A 390 -21.59 23.24 -7.18
C VAL A 390 -22.64 24.24 -6.68
N ARG A 391 -23.67 24.51 -7.48
CA ARG A 391 -24.76 25.43 -7.10
C ARG A 391 -25.52 24.90 -5.88
N GLN A 392 -25.99 23.66 -5.94
CA GLN A 392 -26.74 23.04 -4.85
C GLN A 392 -25.93 22.98 -3.55
N CYS A 393 -24.63 22.67 -3.65
CA CYS A 393 -23.73 22.69 -2.50
C CYS A 393 -23.62 24.08 -1.89
N ALA A 394 -23.45 25.12 -2.71
CA ALA A 394 -23.40 26.49 -2.22
C ALA A 394 -24.71 26.91 -1.54
N ASP A 395 -25.86 26.63 -2.16
CA ASP A 395 -27.19 26.94 -1.59
C ASP A 395 -27.38 26.27 -0.22
N THR A 396 -26.99 24.99 -0.11
CA THR A 396 -27.02 24.24 1.15
C THR A 396 -26.13 24.91 2.21
N LEU A 397 -24.92 25.33 1.85
CA LEU A 397 -24.00 26.00 2.76
C LEU A 397 -24.48 27.40 3.18
N TYR A 398 -25.19 28.12 2.30
CA TYR A 398 -25.82 29.40 2.64
C TYR A 398 -27.01 29.22 3.59
N ALA A 399 -27.75 28.11 3.48
CA ALA A 399 -28.93 27.81 4.28
C ALA A 399 -28.62 27.19 5.66
N LEU A 400 -27.36 26.80 5.94
CA LEU A 400 -26.98 26.22 7.23
C LEU A 400 -27.33 27.14 8.40
N ALA A 401 -28.08 26.58 9.37
CA ALA A 401 -28.40 27.26 10.62
C ALA A 401 -27.15 27.41 11.50
N GLY A 402 -27.08 28.53 12.22
CA GLY A 402 -25.97 28.83 13.12
C GLY A 402 -24.92 29.73 12.50
N LYS A 403 -23.67 29.59 12.98
CA LYS A 403 -22.57 30.50 12.66
C LYS A 403 -22.14 30.38 11.19
N PRO A 404 -22.12 31.46 10.40
CA PRO A 404 -21.77 31.39 8.99
C PRO A 404 -20.36 30.84 8.75
N VAL A 405 -20.26 29.95 7.76
CA VAL A 405 -19.00 29.36 7.27
C VAL A 405 -18.67 29.96 5.91
N ARG A 406 -17.38 30.25 5.66
CA ARG A 406 -16.95 30.85 4.40
C ARG A 406 -17.12 29.89 3.24
N ILE A 407 -17.84 30.34 2.22
CA ILE A 407 -18.04 29.59 0.97
C ILE A 407 -16.91 29.93 0.01
N SER A 408 -16.02 28.98 -0.19
CA SER A 408 -14.83 29.11 -1.05
C SER A 408 -14.68 27.88 -1.94
N ARG A 409 -13.89 28.00 -3.02
CA ARG A 409 -13.58 26.88 -3.92
C ARG A 409 -13.09 25.64 -3.17
N THR A 410 -12.24 25.83 -2.16
CA THR A 410 -11.72 24.75 -1.33
C THR A 410 -12.82 24.11 -0.46
N ARG A 411 -13.76 24.91 0.07
CA ARG A 411 -14.88 24.38 0.86
C ARG A 411 -15.83 23.54 -0.01
N ILE A 412 -16.27 24.09 -1.14
CA ILE A 412 -17.16 23.39 -2.09
C ILE A 412 -16.47 22.13 -2.63
N GLY A 413 -15.21 22.23 -3.03
CA GLY A 413 -14.46 21.07 -3.52
C GLY A 413 -14.29 19.95 -2.49
N ARG A 414 -14.23 20.28 -1.19
CA ARG A 414 -14.20 19.27 -0.12
C ARG A 414 -15.56 18.63 0.10
N GLU A 415 -16.62 19.43 0.11
CA GLU A 415 -18.01 18.96 0.30
C GLU A 415 -18.45 18.01 -0.83
N LEU A 416 -18.08 18.34 -2.08
CA LEU A 416 -18.38 17.52 -3.26
C LEU A 416 -17.33 16.43 -3.54
N HIS A 417 -16.30 16.29 -2.70
CA HIS A 417 -15.20 15.33 -2.89
C HIS A 417 -14.45 15.45 -4.24
N VAL A 418 -14.43 16.63 -4.85
CA VAL A 418 -13.78 16.91 -6.15
C VAL A 418 -12.65 17.94 -6.06
N LEU A 419 -12.13 18.24 -4.86
CA LEU A 419 -11.09 19.26 -4.68
C LEU A 419 -9.89 19.08 -5.62
N SER A 420 -9.34 17.86 -5.73
CA SER A 420 -8.21 17.60 -6.64
C SER A 420 -8.55 17.83 -8.11
N ARG A 421 -9.83 17.71 -8.50
CA ARG A 421 -10.29 18.00 -9.86
C ARG A 421 -10.34 19.51 -10.09
N PHE A 422 -10.84 20.29 -9.15
CA PHE A 422 -10.80 21.75 -9.22
C PHE A 422 -9.38 22.33 -9.17
N GLU A 423 -8.44 21.65 -8.51
CA GLU A 423 -7.04 22.08 -8.49
C GLU A 423 -6.29 21.77 -9.79
N LYS A 424 -6.58 20.62 -10.43
CA LYS A 424 -5.77 20.10 -11.55
C LYS A 424 -6.42 20.17 -12.92
N GLN A 425 -7.75 20.25 -12.99
CA GLN A 425 -8.53 20.04 -14.22
C GLN A 425 -9.63 21.07 -14.43
N LEU A 426 -9.68 22.14 -13.62
CA LEU A 426 -10.71 23.18 -13.76
C LEU A 426 -10.67 23.88 -15.12
N CYS A 427 -9.49 23.97 -15.75
CA CYS A 427 -9.35 24.48 -17.12
C CYS A 427 -10.13 23.66 -18.18
N LYS A 428 -10.53 22.43 -17.86
CA LYS A 428 -11.36 21.56 -18.73
C LYS A 428 -12.85 21.57 -18.35
N LEU A 429 -13.23 22.41 -17.39
CA LEU A 429 -14.56 22.48 -16.78
C LEU A 429 -15.04 23.94 -16.68
N PRO A 430 -15.25 24.62 -17.83
CA PRO A 430 -15.61 26.04 -17.86
C PRO A 430 -16.90 26.37 -17.11
N LEU A 431 -17.93 25.50 -17.15
CA LEU A 431 -19.19 25.72 -16.43
C LEU A 431 -18.98 25.66 -14.91
N CYS A 432 -18.17 24.71 -14.44
CA CYS A 432 -17.78 24.66 -13.03
C CYS A 432 -17.00 25.91 -12.60
N ALA A 433 -16.08 26.39 -13.44
CA ALA A 433 -15.28 27.58 -13.15
C ALA A 433 -16.17 28.83 -12.98
N ALA A 434 -17.07 29.08 -13.94
CA ALA A 434 -18.01 30.19 -13.88
C ALA A 434 -18.97 30.09 -12.68
N MET A 435 -19.45 28.87 -12.37
CA MET A 435 -20.32 28.66 -11.21
C MET A 435 -19.58 28.92 -9.90
N LEU A 436 -18.33 28.47 -9.76
CA LEU A 436 -17.53 28.71 -8.56
C LEU A 436 -17.28 30.20 -8.34
N GLU A 437 -17.01 30.96 -9.39
CA GLU A 437 -16.84 32.42 -9.32
C GLU A 437 -18.12 33.11 -8.85
N LYS A 438 -19.29 32.65 -9.31
CA LYS A 438 -20.59 33.20 -8.91
C LYS A 438 -20.95 32.92 -7.45
N VAL A 439 -20.62 31.74 -6.92
CA VAL A 439 -21.08 31.30 -5.58
C VAL A 439 -20.08 31.54 -4.46
N CYS A 440 -18.78 31.61 -4.78
CA CYS A 440 -17.73 31.84 -3.78
C CYS A 440 -17.78 33.28 -3.30
N GLU A 441 -17.84 33.48 -1.97
CA GLU A 441 -17.86 34.82 -1.41
C GLU A 441 -16.44 35.36 -1.17
N PRO A 442 -16.22 36.67 -1.41
CA PRO A 442 -15.01 37.36 -1.00
C PRO A 442 -14.95 37.44 0.55
N ILE A 443 -13.77 37.76 1.09
CA ILE A 443 -13.57 37.73 2.54
C ILE A 443 -14.41 38.80 3.26
N GLU A 444 -14.62 39.93 2.61
CA GLU A 444 -15.45 41.05 3.04
C GLU A 444 -16.92 40.64 3.13
N GLY A 445 -17.43 39.96 2.10
CA GLY A 445 -18.80 39.42 2.08
C GLY A 445 -19.05 38.40 3.19
N PHE A 446 -18.08 37.52 3.43
CA PHE A 446 -18.11 36.57 4.54
C PHE A 446 -18.13 37.26 5.91
N HIS A 447 -17.31 38.30 6.09
CA HIS A 447 -17.28 39.09 7.33
C HIS A 447 -18.62 39.76 7.59
N ASP A 448 -19.20 40.43 6.59
CA ASP A 448 -20.50 41.08 6.73
C ASP A 448 -21.61 40.09 7.10
N ARG A 449 -21.61 38.89 6.49
CA ARG A 449 -22.56 37.82 6.83
C ARG A 449 -22.42 37.35 8.29
N ARG A 450 -21.18 37.28 8.81
CA ARG A 450 -20.92 36.97 10.24
C ARG A 450 -21.28 38.09 11.18
N LEU A 451 -21.07 39.35 10.80
CA LEU A 451 -21.51 40.51 11.59
C LEU A 451 -23.03 40.58 11.69
N ARG A 452 -23.74 40.38 10.58
CA ARG A 452 -25.21 40.31 10.53
C ARG A 452 -25.76 39.15 11.38
N TRP A 453 -25.10 37.98 11.34
CA TRP A 453 -25.43 36.86 12.22
C TRP A 453 -25.19 37.19 13.69
N ALA A 454 -24.02 37.74 14.04
CA ALA A 454 -23.66 38.09 15.41
C ALA A 454 -24.62 39.12 16.01
N ARG A 455 -25.05 40.11 15.22
CA ARG A 455 -26.06 41.10 15.64
C ARG A 455 -27.38 40.43 16.02
N ARG A 456 -27.89 39.52 15.19
CA ARG A 456 -29.13 38.78 15.46
C ARG A 456 -29.00 37.91 16.71
N GLN A 457 -27.86 37.24 16.87
CA GLN A 457 -27.58 36.39 18.02
C GLN A 457 -27.55 37.20 19.33
N LEU A 458 -26.86 38.35 19.35
CA LEU A 458 -26.80 39.23 20.51
C LEU A 458 -28.19 39.78 20.89
N PHE A 459 -28.97 40.14 19.87
CA PHE A 459 -30.35 40.61 20.07
C PHE A 459 -31.25 39.53 20.68
N SER A 460 -31.20 38.29 20.17
CA SER A 460 -31.97 37.17 20.73
C SER A 460 -31.55 36.79 22.16
N GLU A 461 -30.31 37.05 22.53
CA GLU A 461 -29.78 36.78 23.87
C GLU A 461 -29.99 37.95 24.86
N GLY A 462 -30.62 39.06 24.44
CA GLY A 462 -30.83 40.25 25.28
C GLY A 462 -29.54 40.98 25.67
N LYS A 463 -28.44 40.78 24.92
CA LYS A 463 -27.13 41.35 25.24
C LYS A 463 -26.90 42.69 24.54
N PRO A 464 -26.18 43.64 25.17
CA PRO A 464 -25.87 44.92 24.54
C PRO A 464 -25.00 44.75 23.29
N ILE A 465 -25.40 45.44 22.22
CA ILE A 465 -24.71 45.44 20.94
C ILE A 465 -23.67 46.56 20.95
N SER A 466 -22.42 46.21 21.26
CA SER A 466 -21.26 47.09 21.15
C SER A 466 -20.33 46.60 20.05
N ARG A 467 -19.45 47.46 19.54
CA ARG A 467 -18.43 47.08 18.54
C ARG A 467 -17.64 45.85 19.02
N SER A 468 -17.21 45.85 20.27
CA SER A 468 -16.44 44.75 20.86
C SER A 468 -17.25 43.46 20.99
N SER A 469 -18.52 43.52 21.41
CA SER A 469 -19.36 42.33 21.52
C SER A 469 -19.67 41.72 20.15
N LEU A 470 -19.92 42.56 19.14
CA LEU A 470 -20.19 42.17 17.76
C LEU A 470 -19.00 41.44 17.13
N TYR A 471 -17.78 42.02 17.19
CA TYR A 471 -16.57 41.41 16.63
C TYR A 471 -16.19 40.10 17.35
N ARG A 472 -16.40 40.02 18.67
CA ARG A 472 -16.15 38.80 19.46
C ARG A 472 -17.09 37.66 19.06
N VAL A 473 -18.41 37.91 19.01
CA VAL A 473 -19.40 36.90 18.60
C VAL A 473 -19.20 36.52 17.13
N ALA A 474 -18.99 37.51 16.27
CA ALA A 474 -18.65 37.28 14.87
C ALA A 474 -17.27 36.64 14.69
N SER A 475 -16.42 36.53 15.73
CA SER A 475 -15.02 36.08 15.71
C SER A 475 -14.24 36.60 14.50
N ILE A 476 -14.29 37.92 14.34
CA ILE A 476 -13.50 38.71 13.41
C ILE A 476 -12.47 39.48 14.25
N ARG A 477 -11.20 39.45 13.85
CA ARG A 477 -10.19 40.31 14.49
C ARG A 477 -10.42 41.75 14.01
N PRO A 478 -10.57 42.74 14.91
CA PRO A 478 -10.61 44.12 14.48
C PRO A 478 -9.28 44.47 13.79
N PRO A 479 -9.31 45.27 12.71
CA PRO A 479 -8.09 45.87 12.18
C PRO A 479 -7.45 46.73 13.28
N LEU A 480 -6.13 46.64 13.40
CA LEU A 480 -5.32 47.40 14.34
C LEU A 480 -5.43 48.91 14.09
#